data_AF-A0A1F9F9N3-F1
#
_entry.id   AF-A0A1F9F9N3-F1
#
_cell.length_a   1.000
_cell.length_b   1.000
_cell.length_c   1.000
_cell.angle_alpha   90.00
_cell.angle_beta   90.00
_cell.angle_gamma   90.00
#
_symmetry.space_group_name_H-M   'P 1'
#
loop_
_entity.id
_entity.type
_entity.pdbx_description
1 polymer ?
#
loop_
_entity_poly.entity_id
_entity_poly.type
_entity_poly.pdbx_seq_one_letter_code
_entity_poly.pdbx_strand_id
1 'polypeptide(L)' 'MNSNKNNSQSEKMLKKYGIATLLIFELVVFVVLGYFGGDFLDKKVSLGGLGKLFGAIFGFIVGFYKFYTDAKKFLS' A
#
# COMPACT_ATOMS: atom_id res chain seq x y z
N MET A 1 41.90 -1.02 4.77
CA MET A 1 40.83 -1.48 3.85
C MET A 1 39.56 -1.77 4.66
N ASN A 2 38.68 -0.79 4.89
CA ASN A 2 37.42 -0.99 5.66
C ASN A 2 36.22 -0.18 5.12
N SER A 3 36.42 0.65 4.09
CA SER A 3 35.39 1.53 3.52
C SER A 3 34.36 0.81 2.63
N ASN A 4 34.71 -0.33 2.05
CA ASN A 4 33.85 -1.04 1.09
C ASN A 4 32.72 -1.86 1.76
N LYS A 5 32.89 -2.26 3.04
CA LYS A 5 31.88 -3.01 3.80
C LYS A 5 30.71 -2.12 4.24
N ASN A 6 31.00 -0.90 4.70
CA ASN A 6 29.98 0.05 5.15
C ASN A 6 29.09 0.55 4.01
N ASN A 7 29.65 0.83 2.83
CA ASN A 7 28.86 1.23 1.66
C ASN A 7 27.84 0.16 1.25
N SER A 8 28.24 -1.11 1.24
CA SER A 8 27.35 -2.22 0.89
C SER A 8 26.18 -2.41 1.87
N GLN A 9 26.36 -2.03 3.14
CA GLN A 9 25.33 -2.17 4.17
C GLN A 9 24.37 -0.97 4.15
N SER A 10 24.89 0.25 3.92
CA SER A 10 24.09 1.45 3.71
C SER A 10 23.23 1.36 2.45
N GLU A 11 23.76 0.84 1.34
CA GLU A 11 22.98 0.62 0.11
C GLU A 11 21.87 -0.43 0.30
N LYS A 12 22.13 -1.50 1.06
CA LYS A 12 21.11 -2.51 1.39
C LYS A 12 20.01 -1.93 2.28
N MET A 13 20.35 -1.08 3.24
CA MET A 13 19.35 -0.39 4.05
C MET A 13 18.54 0.61 3.22
N LEU A 14 19.18 1.42 2.37
CA LEU A 14 18.50 2.38 1.49
C LEU A 14 17.48 1.68 0.58
N LYS A 15 17.84 0.52 0.01
CA LYS A 15 16.94 -0.32 -0.80
C LYS A 15 15.75 -0.84 0.02
N LYS A 16 15.96 -1.29 1.26
CA LYS A 16 14.88 -1.75 2.15
C LYS A 16 13.90 -0.63 2.49
N TYR A 17 14.39 0.57 2.81
CA TYR A 17 13.53 1.72 3.06
C TYR A 17 12.74 2.12 1.80
N GLY A 18 13.38 2.16 0.63
CA GLY A 18 12.69 2.46 -0.63
C GLY A 18 11.57 1.47 -0.96
N ILE A 19 11.81 0.17 -0.75
CA ILE A 19 10.79 -0.88 -0.95
C ILE A 19 9.65 -0.73 0.06
N ALA A 20 9.95 -0.49 1.33
CA ALA A 20 8.92 -0.27 2.36
C ALA A 20 8.05 0.96 2.05
N THR A 21 8.65 2.06 1.61
CA THR A 21 7.92 3.26 1.18
C THR A 21 7.03 2.99 -0.02
N LEU A 22 7.52 2.24 -1.02
CA LEU A 22 6.74 1.85 -2.19
C LEU A 22 5.51 1.03 -1.79
N LEU A 23 5.69 0.03 -0.92
CA LEU A 23 4.62 -0.83 -0.45
C LEU A 23 3.56 -0.05 0.34
N ILE A 24 3.96 0.88 1.22
CA ILE A 24 3.03 1.73 1.96
C ILE A 24 2.29 2.67 1.00
N PHE A 25 2.99 3.26 0.03
CA PHE A 25 2.37 4.14 -0.96
C PHE A 25 1.30 3.40 -1.77
N GLU A 26 1.60 2.17 -2.19
CA GLU A 26 0.65 1.32 -2.89
C GLU A 26 -0.61 1.04 -2.04
N LEU A 27 -0.45 0.71 -0.76
CA LEU A 27 -1.56 0.54 0.16
C LEU A 27 -2.46 1.79 0.23
N VAL A 28 -1.85 2.98 0.36
CA VAL A 28 -2.59 4.25 0.38
C VAL A 28 -3.33 4.48 -0.94
N VAL A 29 -2.71 4.20 -2.09
CA VAL A 29 -3.36 4.32 -3.40
C VAL A 29 -4.60 3.42 -3.50
N PHE A 30 -4.52 2.16 -3.04
CA PHE A 30 -5.68 1.26 -3.03
C PHE A 30 -6.81 1.75 -2.14
N VAL A 31 -6.50 2.30 -0.96
CA VAL A 31 -7.52 2.89 -0.07
C VAL A 31 -8.20 4.08 -0.73
N VAL A 32 -7.43 4.96 -1.37
CA VAL A 32 -7.96 6.14 -2.07
C VAL A 32 -8.85 5.71 -3.24
N LEU A 33 -8.41 4.76 -4.07
CA LEU A 33 -9.21 4.21 -5.16
C LEU A 33 -10.49 3.54 -4.64
N GLY A 34 -10.40 2.81 -3.54
CA GLY A 34 -11.55 2.21 -2.87
C GLY A 34 -12.55 3.26 -2.37
N TYR A 35 -12.06 4.34 -1.75
CA TYR A 35 -12.90 5.46 -1.31
C TYR A 35 -13.64 6.12 -2.48
N PHE A 36 -12.95 6.43 -3.57
CA PHE A 36 -13.57 7.03 -4.76
C PHE A 36 -14.53 6.09 -5.48
N GLY A 37 -14.18 4.80 -5.59
CA GLY A 37 -15.08 3.78 -6.12
C GLY A 37 -16.34 3.62 -5.25
N GLY A 38 -16.16 3.65 -3.94
CA GLY A 38 -17.23 3.67 -2.95
C GLY A 38 -18.14 4.88 -3.08
N ASP A 39 -17.59 6.09 -3.22
CA ASP A 39 -18.35 7.34 -3.47
C ASP A 39 -19.14 7.25 -4.78
N PHE A 40 -18.55 6.70 -5.83
CA PHE A 40 -19.22 6.50 -7.12
C PHE A 40 -20.42 5.54 -7.00
N LEU A 41 -20.26 4.45 -6.26
CA LEU A 41 -21.34 3.49 -5.98
C LEU A 41 -22.41 4.09 -5.05
N ASP A 42 -22.00 4.84 -4.03
CA ASP A 42 -22.90 5.54 -3.10
C ASP A 42 -23.83 6.49 -3.84
N LYS A 43 -23.29 7.23 -4.83
CA LYS A 43 -24.07 8.13 -5.71
C LYS A 43 -25.04 7.40 -6.63
N LYS A 44 -24.74 6.15 -7.03
CA LYS A 44 -25.63 5.35 -7.89
C LYS A 44 -26.72 4.63 -7.12
N VAL A 45 -26.42 4.15 -5.92
CA VAL A 45 -27.30 3.26 -5.13
C VAL A 45 -27.96 4.02 -3.97
N SER A 46 -27.59 5.29 -3.73
CA SER A 46 -28.07 6.12 -2.62
C SER A 46 -27.91 5.43 -1.26
N LEU A 47 -26.70 4.97 -0.97
CA LEU A 47 -26.35 4.28 0.29
C LEU A 47 -26.16 5.24 1.48
N GLY A 48 -26.57 6.51 1.35
CA GLY A 48 -26.58 7.48 2.45
C GLY A 48 -25.20 7.84 3.01
N GLY A 49 -24.13 7.72 2.21
CA GLY A 49 -22.75 7.98 2.63
C GLY A 49 -22.00 6.74 3.11
N LEU A 50 -22.67 5.60 3.25
CA LEU A 50 -22.03 4.34 3.66
C LEU A 50 -21.18 3.73 2.54
N GLY A 51 -21.48 4.01 1.27
CA GLY A 51 -20.69 3.49 0.15
C GLY A 51 -19.24 3.95 0.18
N LYS A 52 -18.96 5.17 0.68
CA LYS A 52 -17.60 5.67 0.90
C LYS A 52 -16.83 4.85 1.94
N LEU A 53 -17.51 4.54 3.05
CA LEU A 53 -16.94 3.77 4.15
C LEU A 53 -16.61 2.34 3.68
N PHE A 54 -17.58 1.66 3.06
CA PHE A 54 -17.38 0.31 2.54
C PHE A 54 -16.34 0.27 1.43
N GLY A 55 -16.31 1.27 0.55
CA GLY A 55 -15.29 1.39 -0.49
C GLY A 55 -13.88 1.55 0.09
N ALA A 56 -13.69 2.41 1.09
CA ALA A 56 -12.40 2.58 1.74
C ALA A 56 -11.94 1.31 2.48
N ILE A 57 -12.86 0.63 3.18
CA ILE A 57 -12.58 -0.65 3.85
C ILE A 57 -12.19 -1.71 2.83
N PHE A 58 -12.92 -1.81 1.71
CA PHE A 58 -12.61 -2.77 0.66
C PHE A 58 -11.26 -2.48 -0.01
N GLY A 59 -10.99 -1.20 -0.30
CA GLY A 59 -9.68 -0.74 -0.80
C GLY A 59 -8.54 -1.08 0.16
N PHE A 60 -8.75 -0.92 1.47
CA PHE A 60 -7.78 -1.31 2.48
C PHE A 60 -7.53 -2.82 2.48
N ILE A 61 -8.58 -3.65 2.45
CA ILE A 61 -8.46 -5.11 2.46
C ILE A 61 -7.67 -5.60 1.23
N VAL A 62 -8.01 -5.11 0.04
CA VAL A 62 -7.33 -5.46 -1.21
C VAL A 62 -5.88 -4.97 -1.21
N GLY A 63 -5.66 -3.72 -0.83
CA GLY A 63 -4.32 -3.14 -0.72
C GLY A 63 -3.45 -3.88 0.29
N PHE A 64 -4.01 -4.28 1.44
CA PHE A 64 -3.30 -5.01 2.48
C PHE A 64 -2.95 -6.43 2.04
N TYR A 65 -3.87 -7.13 1.35
CA TYR A 65 -3.59 -8.44 0.78
C TYR A 65 -2.42 -8.41 -0.23
N LYS A 66 -2.41 -7.38 -1.08
CA LYS A 66 -1.32 -7.17 -2.03
C LYS A 66 -0.01 -6.80 -1.34
N PHE A 67 -0.07 -5.86 -0.39
CA PHE A 67 1.06 -5.48 0.47
C PHE A 67 1.68 -6.71 1.14
N TYR A 68 0.87 -7.58 1.73
CA TYR A 68 1.34 -8.80 2.38
C TYR A 68 2.03 -9.75 1.40
N THR A 69 1.43 -9.93 0.22
CA THR A 69 1.99 -10.78 -0.84
C THR A 69 3.34 -10.26 -1.33
N ASP A 70 3.45 -8.96 -1.58
CA ASP A 70 4.67 -8.35 -2.09
C ASP A 70 5.73 -8.23 -0.99
N ALA A 71 5.36 -7.86 0.24
CA ALA A 71 6.24 -7.92 1.40
C ALA A 71 6.83 -9.33 1.60
N LYS A 72 6.02 -10.39 1.42
CA LYS A 72 6.49 -11.77 1.49
C LYS A 72 7.50 -12.10 0.38
N LYS A 73 7.31 -11.59 -0.84
CA LYS A 73 8.29 -11.75 -1.95
C LYS A 73 9.59 -10.98 -1.71
N PHE A 74 9.54 -9.82 -1.06
CA PHE A 74 10.73 -9.01 -0.76
C PHE A 74 11.51 -9.49 0.47
N LEU A 75 10.84 -10.20 1.39
CA LEU A 75 11.43 -10.73 2.63
C LEU A 75 11.86 -12.19 2.52
N SER A 76 11.40 -12.94 1.50
CA SER A 76 11.87 -14.29 1.16
C SER A 76 13.04 -14.26 0.18
#